data_AF-A0A0F7FCJ8-F1
#
_entry.id   AF-A0A0F7FCJ8-F1
#
_cell.length_a   1.000
_cell.length_b   1.000
_cell.length_c   1.000
_cell.angle_alpha   90.00
_cell.angle_beta   90.00
_cell.angle_gamma   90.00
#
_symmetry.space_group_name_H-M   'P 1'
#
loop_
_entity.id
_entity.type
_entity.pdbx_description
1 polymer ?
#
loop_
_entity_poly.entity_id
_entity_poly.type
_entity_poly.pdbx_seq_one_letter_code
_entity_poly.pdbx_strand_id
1 'polypeptide(L)' 'MNGRRNYWHVYNHIRRQYMDTGQVPGLDELLVDFDDLEMAEVQEGIAEYEMTFGERQVGGGDAQNEK' A
#
# COMPACT_ATOMS: atom_id res chain seq x y z
N MET A 1 15.06 -2.84 21.12
CA MET A 1 14.26 -1.68 20.67
C MET A 1 12.87 -2.19 20.37
N ASN A 2 11.90 -2.00 21.28
CA ASN A 2 10.49 -2.28 20.97
C ASN A 2 9.97 -1.06 20.20
N GLY A 3 10.29 -0.98 18.91
CA GLY A 3 9.74 0.03 18.02
C GLY A 3 8.27 -0.30 17.79
N ARG A 4 7.36 0.60 18.17
CA ARG A 4 5.95 0.47 17.80
C ARG A 4 5.84 0.42 16.27
N ARG A 5 4.88 -0.35 15.77
CA ARG A 5 4.50 -0.32 14.35
C ARG A 5 4.03 1.10 14.01
N ASN A 6 4.09 1.45 12.73
CA ASN A 6 3.64 2.73 12.17
C ASN A 6 3.32 2.54 10.68
N TYR A 7 2.94 3.62 9.99
CA TYR A 7 2.59 3.61 8.57
C TYR A 7 3.66 2.95 7.66
N TRP A 8 4.96 3.04 8.01
CA TRP A 8 6.04 2.37 7.26
C TRP A 8 5.95 0.84 7.29
N HIS A 9 5.40 0.26 8.36
CA HIS A 9 5.18 -1.19 8.45
C HIS A 9 4.02 -1.62 7.55
N VAL A 10 2.97 -0.80 7.46
CA VAL A 10 1.82 -1.01 6.56
C VAL A 10 2.29 -0.98 5.10
N TYR A 11 3.03 0.06 4.70
CA TYR A 11 3.65 0.15 3.37
C TYR A 11 4.46 -1.12 3.02
N ASN A 12 5.34 -1.54 3.93
CA ASN A 12 6.23 -2.68 3.66
C ASN A 12 5.48 -4.00 3.60
N HIS A 13 4.40 -4.15 4.37
CA HIS A 13 3.52 -5.30 4.31
C HIS A 13 2.83 -5.37 2.94
N ILE A 14 2.16 -4.29 2.51
CA ILE A 14 1.49 -4.20 1.21
C ILE A 14 2.46 -4.54 0.07
N ARG A 15 3.64 -3.90 0.09
CA ARG A 15 4.69 -4.14 -0.91
C ARG A 15 5.12 -5.61 -0.97
N ARG A 16 5.34 -6.26 0.18
CA ARG A 16 5.76 -7.67 0.21
C ARG A 16 4.66 -8.59 -0.31
N GLN A 17 3.44 -8.41 0.17
CA GLN A 17 2.30 -9.20 -0.26
C GLN A 17 2.09 -9.08 -1.77
N TYR A 18 2.13 -7.87 -2.33
CA TYR A 18 2.02 -7.68 -3.77
C TYR A 18 3.15 -8.36 -4.55
N MET A 19 4.39 -8.30 -4.07
CA MET A 19 5.51 -8.98 -4.73
C MET A 19 5.39 -10.52 -4.68
N ASP A 20 4.77 -11.06 -3.63
CA ASP A 20 4.61 -12.50 -3.43
C ASP A 20 3.36 -13.08 -4.12
N THR A 21 2.26 -12.32 -4.18
CA THR A 21 0.94 -12.80 -4.65
C THR A 21 0.40 -12.07 -5.89
N GLY A 22 0.95 -10.90 -6.22
CA GLY A 22 0.40 -10.00 -7.22
C GLY A 22 -0.87 -9.25 -6.78
N GLN A 23 -1.28 -9.38 -5.51
CA GLN A 23 -2.50 -8.79 -4.97
C GLN A 23 -2.19 -7.77 -3.87
N VAL A 24 -2.90 -6.64 -3.89
CA VAL A 24 -2.84 -5.60 -2.85
C VAL A 24 -3.93 -5.92 -1.81
N PRO A 25 -3.60 -6.00 -0.50
CA PRO A 25 -4.59 -6.25 0.54
C PRO A 25 -5.59 -5.10 0.66
N GLY A 26 -6.81 -5.44 1.09
CA GLY A 26 -7.88 -4.49 1.37
C GLY A 26 -7.64 -3.70 2.67
N LEU A 27 -8.34 -2.56 2.82
CA LEU A 27 -8.27 -1.78 4.06
C LEU A 27 -8.74 -2.58 5.28
N ASP A 28 -9.78 -3.40 5.12
CA ASP A 28 -10.31 -4.28 6.17
C ASP A 28 -9.30 -5.33 6.62
N GLU A 29 -8.59 -5.97 5.68
CA GLU A 29 -7.50 -6.89 5.98
C GLU A 29 -6.37 -6.18 6.74
N LEU A 30 -5.98 -4.99 6.29
CA LEU A 30 -4.93 -4.20 6.93
C LEU A 30 -5.30 -3.73 8.33
N LEU A 31 -6.57 -3.39 8.59
CA LEU A 31 -7.03 -3.01 9.92
C LEU A 31 -7.06 -4.19 10.90
N VAL A 32 -7.22 -5.41 10.40
CA VAL A 32 -7.09 -6.64 11.21
C VAL A 32 -5.62 -6.91 11.54
N ASP A 33 -4.73 -6.78 10.55
CA ASP A 33 -3.30 -7.08 10.71
C ASP A 33 -2.55 -6.01 11.53
N PHE A 34 -3.02 -4.76 11.48
CA PHE A 34 -2.47 -3.59 12.17
C PHE A 34 -3.46 -3.01 13.20
N ASP A 35 -4.05 -3.89 14.00
CA ASP A 35 -5.02 -3.58 15.05
C ASP A 35 -4.49 -2.65 16.18
N ASP A 36 -3.17 -2.50 16.28
CA ASP A 36 -2.49 -1.59 17.21
C ASP A 36 -2.26 -0.18 16.64
N LEU A 37 -2.58 0.05 15.36
CA LEU A 37 -2.45 1.34 14.69
C LEU A 37 -3.78 2.06 14.60
N GLU A 38 -3.71 3.38 14.63
CA GLU A 38 -4.86 4.22 14.30
C GLU A 38 -5.19 4.10 12.81
N MET A 39 -6.48 4.24 12.47
CA MET A 39 -6.95 4.24 11.07
C MET A 39 -6.13 5.19 10.18
N ALA A 40 -5.77 6.36 10.70
CA ALA A 40 -4.99 7.35 9.98
C ALA A 40 -3.57 6.85 9.60
N GLU A 41 -2.90 6.10 10.48
CA GLU A 41 -1.57 5.54 10.20
C GLU A 41 -1.65 4.42 9.16
N VAL A 42 -2.73 3.62 9.17
CA VAL A 42 -2.97 2.60 8.14
C VAL A 42 -3.21 3.25 6.78
N GLN A 43 -4.06 4.29 6.74
CA GLN A 43 -4.33 5.05 5.52
C GLN A 43 -3.09 5.76 4.98
N GLU A 44 -2.24 6.30 5.85
CA GLU A 44 -0.96 6.89 5.46
C GLU A 44 -0.05 5.86 4.79
N GLY A 45 0.05 4.65 5.33
CA GLY A 45 0.86 3.57 4.74
C GLY A 45 0.35 3.12 3.37
N ILE A 46 -0.97 3.10 3.18
CA ILE A 46 -1.61 2.82 1.89
C ILE A 46 -1.29 3.93 0.89
N ALA A 47 -1.47 5.19 1.28
CA ALA A 47 -1.19 6.34 0.41
C ALA A 47 0.27 6.38 -0.05
N GLU A 48 1.22 6.10 0.85
CA GLU A 48 2.64 5.98 0.51
C GLU A 48 2.92 4.87 -0.51
N TYR A 49 2.22 3.74 -0.38
CA TYR A 49 2.33 2.64 -1.35
C TYR A 49 1.79 3.05 -2.71
N GLU A 50 0.59 3.65 -2.76
CA GLU A 50 -0.05 4.11 -3.99
C GLU A 50 0.77 5.20 -4.70
N MET A 51 1.37 6.14 -3.98
CA MET A 51 2.26 7.14 -4.60
C MET A 51 3.51 6.47 -5.20
N THR A 52 4.11 5.53 -4.49
CA THR A 52 5.36 4.88 -4.95
C THR A 52 5.15 3.87 -6.08
N PHE A 53 4.05 3.12 -6.05
CA PHE A 53 3.77 2.01 -6.98
C PHE A 53 2.65 2.30 -7.99
N GLY A 54 1.74 3.22 -7.70
CA GLY A 54 0.70 3.68 -8.62
C GLY A 54 1.29 4.42 -9.83
N GLU A 55 2.33 5.23 -9.63
CA GLU A 55 3.06 5.85 -10.74
C GLU A 55 3.73 4.81 -11.65
N ARG A 56 4.18 3.68 -11.08
CA ARG A 56 4.79 2.58 -11.84
C ARG A 56 3.77 1.79 -12.69
N GLN A 57 2.51 1.71 -12.27
CA GLN A 57 1.46 1.03 -13.03
C GLN A 57 0.88 1.90 -14.16
N VAL A 58 0.87 3.23 -14.02
CA VAL A 58 0.35 4.15 -15.04
C VAL A 58 1.36 4.41 -16.18
N GLY A 59 2.64 4.05 -16.00
CA GLY A 59 3.69 4.20 -17.01
C GLY A 59 3.83 3.07 -18.06
N GLY A 60 2.84 2.19 -18.20
CA GLY A 60 2.95 0.98 -19.05
C GLY A 60 1.71 0.64 -19.86
N GLY A 61 0.83 1.61 -20.14
CA GLY A 61 -0.36 1.44 -20.97
C GLY A 61 -0.53 2.61 -21.92
N ASP A 62 -0.44 2.30 -23.21
CA ASP A 62 -0.41 3.21 -24.34
C ASP A 62 -1.48 4.31 -24.40
N ALA A 63 -1.06 5.40 -25.03
CA ALA A 63 -1.83 6.21 -25.98
C ALA A 63 -3.25 6.64 -25.55
N GLN A 64 -3.32 7.84 -24.96
CA GLN A 64 -4.45 8.71 -25.21
C GLN A 64 -4.40 9.20 -26.66
N ASN A 65 -4.85 8.35 -27.58
CA ASN A 65 -5.40 8.77 -28.86
C ASN A 65 -6.86 8.38 -28.87
N GLU A 66 -7.76 9.33 -28.60
CA GLU A 66 -8.84 9.61 -29.54
C GLU A 66 -9.47 10.98 -29.27
N LYS A 67 -9.21 11.87 -30.24
CA LYS A 67 -10.10 12.86 -30.89
C LYS A 67 -11.02 13.74 -30.07
#